data_AF-A0A0S7BZ20-F1
#
_entry.id   AF-A0A0S7BZ20-F1
#
_cell.length_a   1.000
_cell.length_b   1.000
_cell.length_c   1.000
_cell.angle_alpha   90.00
_cell.angle_beta   90.00
_cell.angle_gamma   90.00
#
_symmetry.space_group_name_H-M   'P 1'
#
loop_
_entity.id
_entity.type
_entity.pdbx_description
1 polymer ?
#
loop_
_entity_poly.entity_id
_entity_poly.type
_entity_poly.pdbx_seq_one_letter_code
_entity_poly.pdbx_strand_id
1 'polypeptide(L)'
;MKMKRFIRPLFLASGMLLLLSLSSKATNNPDGFVTMDKNIRQMISFYDSDTIILVIPDHYRISENDMNEIRNFVFWKQKPEYIVKCESELNDSDLRFNLHFFGPCCRFSGAHFSGTPFAVSEKGFTFGGTGFTQPEDAFYFMNSSGNRLYTCRNGENTPLSYTRYMAGAYQLYIFSGERIVVPALPQETEHRIASMVWFHTGRIASQNPKNQTD
;
A
#
# COMPACT_ATOMS: atom_id res chain seq x y z
N MET A 1 42.90 -24.59 55.86
CA MET A 1 43.47 -25.39 54.75
C MET A 1 43.03 -24.74 53.43
N LYS A 2 43.98 -24.22 52.64
CA LYS A 2 43.72 -23.59 51.34
C LYS A 2 43.44 -24.69 50.31
N MET A 3 42.39 -24.53 49.51
CA MET A 3 42.32 -25.15 48.17
C MET A 3 41.65 -24.18 47.19
N LYS A 4 42.49 -23.56 46.34
CA LYS A 4 42.07 -22.91 45.11
C LYS A 4 41.69 -24.00 44.12
N ARG A 5 40.54 -23.87 43.44
CA ARG A 5 40.32 -24.50 42.14
C ARG A 5 39.91 -23.42 41.13
N PHE A 6 40.84 -23.20 40.21
CA PHE A 6 40.63 -22.58 38.91
C PHE A 6 39.65 -23.42 38.10
N ILE A 7 38.60 -22.80 37.54
CA ILE A 7 37.93 -23.29 36.33
C ILE A 7 37.83 -22.09 35.37
N ARG A 8 38.31 -22.32 34.15
CA ARG A 8 38.46 -21.39 33.02
C ARG A 8 37.10 -20.88 32.49
N PRO A 9 37.05 -19.72 31.81
CA PRO A 9 35.84 -19.25 31.14
C PRO A 9 35.70 -20.04 29.83
N LEU A 10 34.73 -20.95 29.77
CA LEU A 10 34.40 -21.67 28.53
C LEU A 10 32.89 -21.67 28.30
N PHE A 11 32.25 -20.50 28.40
CA PHE A 11 30.82 -20.34 28.12
C PHE A 11 30.47 -18.97 27.50
N LEU A 12 31.37 -18.40 26.70
CA LEU A 12 31.11 -17.11 26.03
C LEU A 12 31.20 -17.15 24.50
N ALA A 13 31.40 -18.32 23.89
CA ALA A 13 31.46 -18.46 22.43
C ALA A 13 30.23 -19.13 21.79
N SER A 14 29.39 -19.83 22.56
CA SER A 14 28.22 -20.55 22.01
C SER A 14 26.92 -19.75 22.00
N GLY A 15 26.84 -18.63 22.73
CA GLY A 15 25.68 -17.73 22.71
C GLY A 15 25.71 -16.70 21.58
N MET A 16 26.89 -16.46 20.99
CA MET A 16 27.07 -15.43 19.96
C MET A 16 27.00 -15.97 18.52
N LEU A 17 27.07 -17.30 18.33
CA LEU A 17 26.79 -17.94 17.04
C LEU A 17 25.29 -18.23 16.80
N LEU A 18 24.46 -18.29 17.85
CA LEU A 18 23.00 -18.43 17.68
C LEU A 18 22.30 -17.11 17.30
N LEU A 19 22.99 -15.97 17.46
CA LEU A 19 22.52 -14.67 16.98
C LEU A 19 22.87 -14.40 15.51
N LEU A 20 23.68 -15.28 14.89
CA LEU A 20 24.02 -15.22 13.47
C LEU A 20 23.25 -16.26 12.62
N SER A 21 22.46 -17.14 13.25
CA SER A 21 21.56 -18.09 12.57
C SER A 21 20.13 -17.58 12.40
N LEU A 22 19.83 -16.34 12.79
CA LEU A 22 18.66 -15.60 12.30
C LEU A 22 18.99 -14.95 10.94
N SER A 23 19.57 -15.74 10.04
CA SER A 23 19.59 -15.41 8.61
C SER A 23 18.14 -15.39 8.14
N SER A 24 17.61 -14.17 8.04
CA SER A 24 16.74 -13.72 6.96
C SER A 24 15.93 -14.85 6.29
N LYS A 25 14.80 -15.24 6.89
CA LYS A 25 13.68 -15.62 6.04
C LYS A 25 13.16 -14.32 5.44
N ALA A 26 13.75 -14.01 4.29
CA ALA A 26 13.33 -12.92 3.42
C ALA A 26 11.81 -12.92 3.34
N THR A 27 11.23 -11.75 3.56
CA THR A 27 9.82 -11.45 3.34
C THR A 27 9.46 -11.84 1.92
N ASN A 28 8.65 -12.89 1.75
CA ASN A 28 8.15 -13.31 0.45
C ASN A 28 7.08 -12.32 0.00
N ASN A 29 7.51 -11.17 -0.51
CA ASN A 29 6.75 -10.55 -1.58
C ASN A 29 6.63 -11.56 -2.72
N PRO A 30 5.49 -11.64 -3.43
CA PRO A 30 5.44 -12.36 -4.68
C PRO A 30 6.58 -11.91 -5.60
N ASP A 31 7.13 -12.84 -6.38
CA ASP A 31 8.24 -12.53 -7.28
C ASP A 31 7.88 -11.33 -8.18
N GLY A 32 8.79 -10.35 -8.29
CA GLY A 32 8.60 -9.13 -9.06
C GLY A 32 8.05 -7.91 -8.27
N PHE A 33 7.77 -8.05 -6.97
CA PHE A 33 7.25 -6.95 -6.14
C PHE A 33 8.29 -6.34 -5.17
N VAL A 34 8.18 -5.04 -4.89
CA VAL A 34 9.15 -4.28 -4.08
C VAL A 34 9.00 -4.53 -2.59
N THR A 35 10.11 -4.54 -1.86
CA THR A 35 10.12 -4.72 -0.39
C THR A 35 9.20 -3.73 0.32
N MET A 36 8.63 -4.14 1.45
CA MET A 36 7.72 -3.31 2.25
C MET A 36 8.30 -1.94 2.60
N ASP A 37 9.55 -1.87 3.08
CA ASP A 37 10.21 -0.59 3.39
C ASP A 37 10.30 0.33 2.16
N LYS A 38 10.58 -0.25 0.99
CA LYS A 38 10.61 0.48 -0.27
C LYS A 38 9.20 0.95 -0.64
N ASN A 39 8.19 0.11 -0.48
CA ASN A 39 6.80 0.45 -0.77
C ASN A 39 6.29 1.57 0.14
N ILE A 40 6.59 1.52 1.44
CA ILE A 40 6.25 2.59 2.38
C ILE A 40 6.87 3.91 1.96
N ARG A 41 8.16 3.92 1.55
CA ARG A 41 8.81 5.13 1.03
C ARG A 41 8.16 5.63 -0.25
N GLN A 42 7.78 4.73 -1.15
CA GLN A 42 7.10 5.08 -2.40
C GLN A 42 5.73 5.68 -2.14
N MET A 43 4.95 5.10 -1.22
CA MET A 43 3.68 5.65 -0.78
C MET A 43 3.86 7.04 -0.16
N ILE A 44 4.85 7.22 0.72
CA ILE A 44 5.15 8.55 1.28
C ILE A 44 5.47 9.52 0.15
N SER A 45 6.34 9.15 -0.79
CA SER A 45 6.70 9.98 -1.94
C SER A 45 5.52 10.26 -2.89
N PHE A 46 4.55 9.35 -3.01
CA PHE A 46 3.37 9.52 -3.85
C PHE A 46 2.46 10.63 -3.29
N TYR A 47 2.34 10.68 -1.96
CA TYR A 47 1.51 11.66 -1.26
C TYR A 47 2.25 12.94 -0.84
N ASP A 48 3.59 12.93 -0.84
CA ASP A 48 4.44 14.12 -0.69
C ASP A 48 4.55 14.85 -2.03
N SER A 49 3.43 15.37 -2.51
CA SER A 49 3.31 16.06 -3.79
C SER A 49 2.27 17.17 -3.68
N ASP A 50 2.45 18.25 -4.45
CA ASP A 50 1.49 19.37 -4.44
C ASP A 50 0.17 18.96 -5.10
N THR A 51 0.23 18.12 -6.13
CA THR A 51 -0.92 17.73 -6.94
C THR A 51 -0.89 16.24 -7.25
N ILE A 52 -2.05 15.60 -7.11
CA ILE A 52 -2.33 14.24 -7.58
C ILE A 52 -3.49 14.30 -8.58
N ILE A 53 -3.33 13.66 -9.72
CA ILE A 53 -4.42 13.53 -10.69
C ILE A 53 -5.19 12.25 -10.34
N LEU A 54 -6.45 12.41 -9.93
CA LEU A 54 -7.38 11.32 -9.74
C LEU A 54 -8.02 10.98 -11.08
N VAL A 55 -7.69 9.81 -11.61
CA VAL A 55 -8.17 9.30 -12.88
C VAL A 55 -9.37 8.39 -12.62
N ILE A 56 -10.49 8.71 -13.26
CA ILE A 56 -11.74 7.93 -13.18
C ILE A 56 -12.15 7.42 -14.57
N PRO A 57 -12.94 6.33 -14.66
CA PRO A 57 -13.47 5.89 -15.94
C PRO A 57 -14.33 6.95 -16.62
N ASP A 58 -14.42 6.90 -17.94
CA ASP A 58 -15.38 7.74 -18.66
C ASP A 58 -16.81 7.47 -18.17
N HIS A 59 -17.60 8.55 -18.04
CA HIS A 59 -18.98 8.53 -17.55
C HIS A 59 -19.19 8.02 -16.11
N TYR A 60 -18.13 7.69 -15.37
CA TYR A 60 -18.22 7.45 -13.93
C TYR A 60 -18.30 8.77 -13.18
N ARG A 61 -19.22 8.87 -12.22
CA ARG A 61 -19.28 10.00 -11.30
C ARG A 61 -18.85 9.54 -9.92
N ILE A 62 -17.70 10.03 -9.49
CA ILE A 62 -17.25 9.81 -8.12
C ILE A 62 -18.19 10.47 -7.13
N SER A 63 -18.52 9.75 -6.06
CA SER A 63 -19.38 10.28 -5.00
C SER A 63 -18.61 11.27 -4.11
N GLU A 64 -19.33 12.20 -3.48
CA GLU A 64 -18.70 13.10 -2.49
C GLU A 64 -18.12 12.33 -1.31
N ASN A 65 -18.74 11.22 -0.90
CA ASN A 65 -18.23 10.37 0.16
C ASN A 65 -16.89 9.75 -0.23
N ASP A 66 -16.79 9.14 -1.41
CA ASP A 66 -15.53 8.57 -1.90
C ASP A 66 -14.44 9.64 -2.02
N MET A 67 -14.78 10.83 -2.55
CA MET A 67 -13.84 11.96 -2.62
C MET A 67 -13.34 12.38 -1.24
N ASN A 68 -14.23 12.43 -0.25
CA ASN A 68 -13.86 12.77 1.12
C ASN A 68 -12.96 11.69 1.72
N GLU A 69 -13.25 10.41 1.50
CA GLU A 69 -12.39 9.31 1.95
C GLU A 69 -11.00 9.38 1.30
N ILE A 70 -10.90 9.58 -0.02
CA ILE A 70 -9.62 9.73 -0.73
C ILE A 70 -8.80 10.90 -0.17
N ARG A 71 -9.42 12.08 -0.03
CA ARG A 71 -8.75 13.29 0.49
C ARG A 71 -8.30 13.16 1.95
N ASN A 72 -8.92 12.27 2.71
CA ASN A 72 -8.63 12.05 4.12
C ASN A 72 -7.85 10.75 4.38
N PHE A 73 -7.52 9.98 3.34
CA PHE A 73 -6.82 8.70 3.45
C PHE A 73 -5.36 8.84 3.94
N VAL A 74 -4.82 10.06 4.01
CA VAL A 74 -3.42 10.33 4.37
C VAL A 74 -3.25 10.94 5.76
N PHE A 75 -2.25 10.45 6.50
CA PHE A 75 -1.87 10.92 7.83
C PHE A 75 -0.57 11.75 7.81
N TRP A 76 -0.45 12.72 6.90
CA TRP A 76 0.78 13.49 6.67
C TRP A 76 0.57 15.02 6.67
N LYS A 77 1.67 15.78 6.82
CA LYS A 77 1.65 17.23 7.19
C LYS A 77 0.94 18.15 6.18
N GLN A 78 0.97 17.83 4.88
CA GLN A 78 0.33 18.61 3.82
C GLN A 78 -0.49 17.68 2.94
N LYS A 79 -1.73 18.09 2.63
CA LYS A 79 -2.62 17.32 1.74
C LYS A 79 -2.39 17.77 0.29
N PRO A 80 -2.21 16.84 -0.66
CA PRO A 80 -2.14 17.19 -2.07
C PRO A 80 -3.48 17.75 -2.55
N GLU A 81 -3.44 18.63 -3.55
CA GLU A 81 -4.61 18.97 -4.34
C GLU A 81 -4.96 17.82 -5.28
N TYR A 82 -6.23 17.40 -5.27
CA TYR A 82 -6.72 16.37 -6.18
C TYR A 82 -7.43 17.00 -7.36
N ILE A 83 -6.88 16.81 -8.55
CA ILE A 83 -7.51 17.16 -9.82
C ILE A 83 -8.17 15.91 -10.38
N VAL A 84 -9.50 15.94 -10.53
CA VAL A 84 -10.24 14.81 -11.11
C VAL A 84 -10.24 14.93 -12.62
N LYS A 85 -9.88 13.84 -13.31
CA LYS A 85 -9.95 13.72 -14.76
C LYS A 85 -10.56 12.38 -15.16
N CYS A 86 -11.38 12.38 -16.19
CA CYS A 86 -11.76 11.16 -16.88
C CYS A 86 -10.54 10.58 -17.62
N GLU A 87 -10.52 9.27 -17.82
CA GLU A 87 -9.41 8.59 -18.50
C GLU A 87 -9.15 9.13 -19.91
N SER A 88 -10.21 9.53 -20.63
CA SER A 88 -10.10 10.14 -21.96
C SER A 88 -9.54 11.57 -21.97
N GLU A 89 -9.49 12.24 -20.81
CA GLU A 89 -8.95 13.59 -20.64
C GLU A 89 -7.46 13.60 -20.30
N LEU A 90 -6.88 12.42 -20.04
CA LEU A 90 -5.45 12.28 -19.78
C LEU A 90 -4.63 12.58 -21.03
N ASN A 91 -3.61 13.40 -20.87
CA ASN A 91 -2.63 13.70 -21.93
C ASN A 91 -1.19 13.50 -21.43
N ASP A 92 -0.23 13.59 -22.33
CA ASP A 92 1.19 13.35 -22.01
C ASP A 92 1.75 14.27 -20.92
N SER A 93 1.21 15.49 -20.79
CA SER A 93 1.65 16.44 -19.77
C SER A 93 1.23 16.01 -18.36
N ASP A 94 0.11 15.27 -18.25
CA ASP A 94 -0.41 14.72 -17.00
C ASP A 94 0.44 13.57 -16.48
N LEU A 95 1.12 12.84 -17.38
CA LEU A 95 1.95 11.69 -17.00
C LEU A 95 3.15 12.06 -16.12
N ARG A 96 3.48 13.36 -16.01
CA ARG A 96 4.51 13.88 -15.12
C ARG A 96 4.07 13.94 -13.65
N PHE A 97 2.76 13.92 -13.40
CA PHE A 97 2.21 13.90 -12.04
C PHE A 97 2.06 12.47 -11.52
N ASN A 98 1.82 12.38 -10.22
CA ASN A 98 1.31 11.16 -9.60
C ASN A 98 -0.13 10.93 -10.05
N LEU A 99 -0.41 9.73 -10.57
CA LEU A 99 -1.74 9.36 -11.04
C LEU A 99 -2.35 8.35 -10.08
N HIS A 100 -3.59 8.62 -9.66
CA HIS A 100 -4.40 7.75 -8.83
C HIS A 100 -5.61 7.27 -9.63
N PHE A 101 -5.58 6.03 -10.10
CA PHE A 101 -6.71 5.39 -10.77
C PHE A 101 -7.72 4.89 -9.74
N PHE A 102 -8.96 5.35 -9.86
CA PHE A 102 -10.01 5.08 -8.89
C PHE A 102 -11.33 4.76 -9.58
N GLY A 103 -12.08 3.80 -9.03
CA GLY A 103 -13.44 3.48 -9.44
C GLY A 103 -13.61 2.08 -10.02
N PRO A 104 -14.73 1.82 -10.74
CA PRO A 104 -15.04 0.53 -11.35
C PRO A 104 -13.97 0.09 -12.34
N CYS A 105 -13.18 -0.95 -12.04
CA CYS A 105 -12.08 -1.36 -12.92
C CYS A 105 -12.58 -1.74 -14.32
N CYS A 106 -13.71 -2.44 -14.40
CA CYS A 106 -14.32 -2.92 -15.64
C CYS A 106 -14.76 -1.80 -16.60
N ARG A 107 -14.86 -0.54 -16.13
CA ARG A 107 -15.25 0.60 -16.96
C ARG A 107 -14.08 1.37 -17.56
N PHE A 108 -12.87 1.15 -17.05
CA PHE A 108 -11.67 1.72 -17.66
C PHE A 108 -11.35 0.99 -18.96
N SER A 109 -10.74 1.73 -19.89
CA SER A 109 -10.01 1.16 -21.00
C SER A 109 -8.88 0.27 -20.48
N GLY A 110 -8.79 -0.95 -21.02
CA GLY A 110 -7.77 -1.94 -20.62
C GLY A 110 -6.33 -1.45 -20.79
N ALA A 111 -6.09 -0.41 -21.60
CA ALA A 111 -4.77 0.18 -21.80
C ALA A 111 -4.14 0.71 -20.50
N HIS A 112 -4.93 1.22 -19.56
CA HIS A 112 -4.43 1.76 -18.28
C HIS A 112 -3.93 0.69 -17.31
N PHE A 113 -4.31 -0.57 -17.54
CA PHE A 113 -3.83 -1.73 -16.79
C PHE A 113 -2.65 -2.44 -17.47
N SER A 114 -2.19 -1.96 -18.62
CA SER A 114 -0.99 -2.47 -19.26
C SER A 114 0.22 -2.30 -18.34
N GLY A 115 0.93 -3.40 -18.05
CA GLY A 115 2.05 -3.40 -17.10
C GLY A 115 1.66 -3.52 -15.63
N THR A 116 0.37 -3.65 -15.31
CA THR A 116 -0.10 -4.08 -13.98
C THR A 116 -0.20 -5.61 -13.93
N PRO A 117 -0.25 -6.24 -12.74
CA PRO A 117 -0.42 -7.68 -12.63
C PRO A 117 -1.89 -8.13 -12.87
N PHE A 118 -2.76 -7.24 -13.32
CA PHE A 118 -4.18 -7.50 -13.51
C PHE A 118 -4.53 -7.56 -14.99
N ALA A 119 -5.42 -8.49 -15.34
CA ALA A 119 -6.21 -8.38 -16.56
C ALA A 119 -7.66 -8.07 -16.19
N VAL A 120 -8.19 -7.01 -16.77
CA VAL A 120 -9.53 -6.48 -16.48
C VAL A 120 -10.47 -6.84 -17.63
N SER A 121 -11.73 -7.13 -17.28
CA SER A 121 -12.81 -7.46 -18.22
C SER A 121 -14.13 -6.88 -17.72
N GLU A 122 -15.19 -7.00 -18.52
CA GLU A 122 -16.55 -6.59 -18.13
C GLU A 122 -17.05 -7.29 -16.86
N LYS A 123 -16.52 -8.48 -16.55
CA LYS A 123 -16.93 -9.28 -15.38
C LYS A 123 -16.16 -8.94 -14.10
N GLY A 124 -15.16 -8.04 -14.17
CA GLY A 124 -14.27 -7.71 -13.06
C GLY A 124 -12.80 -7.84 -13.45
N PHE A 125 -11.96 -8.37 -12.57
CA PHE A 125 -10.53 -8.49 -12.82
C PHE A 125 -9.98 -9.89 -12.51
N THR A 126 -8.77 -10.14 -12.98
CA THR A 126 -8.04 -11.38 -12.75
C THR A 126 -6.64 -11.08 -12.24
N PHE A 127 -6.14 -11.94 -11.35
CA PHE A 127 -4.76 -11.90 -10.85
C PHE A 127 -4.22 -13.31 -10.72
N GLY A 128 -3.04 -13.58 -11.30
CA GLY A 128 -2.42 -14.91 -11.25
C GLY A 128 -3.32 -16.04 -11.78
N GLY A 129 -4.19 -15.75 -12.76
CA GLY A 129 -5.17 -16.70 -13.31
C GLY A 129 -6.46 -16.89 -12.47
N THR A 130 -6.54 -16.29 -11.27
CA THR A 130 -7.76 -16.30 -10.44
C THR A 130 -8.65 -15.11 -10.79
N GLY A 131 -9.95 -15.34 -10.97
CA GLY A 131 -10.93 -14.30 -11.27
C GLY A 131 -11.65 -13.76 -10.05
N PHE A 132 -11.86 -12.45 -10.03
CA PHE A 132 -12.53 -11.67 -8.99
C PHE A 132 -13.69 -10.90 -9.65
N THR A 133 -14.89 -11.44 -9.49
CA THR A 133 -16.08 -11.01 -10.24
C THR A 133 -17.22 -10.51 -9.35
N GLN A 134 -17.07 -10.55 -8.03
CA GLN A 134 -18.09 -10.03 -7.13
C GLN A 134 -18.06 -8.50 -7.11
N PRO A 135 -19.20 -7.82 -6.96
CA PRO A 135 -19.26 -6.36 -6.87
C PRO A 135 -18.35 -5.76 -5.79
N GLU A 136 -18.17 -6.49 -4.70
CA GLU A 136 -17.36 -6.13 -3.56
C GLU A 136 -15.88 -6.53 -3.68
N ASP A 137 -15.49 -7.18 -4.78
CA ASP A 137 -14.08 -7.41 -5.05
C ASP A 137 -13.41 -6.10 -5.47
N ALA A 138 -12.22 -5.88 -4.93
CA ALA A 138 -11.44 -4.67 -5.15
C ALA A 138 -9.94 -4.96 -5.06
N PHE A 139 -9.13 -4.05 -5.58
CA PHE A 139 -7.69 -4.14 -5.43
C PHE A 139 -7.05 -2.78 -5.14
N TYR A 140 -5.98 -2.83 -4.36
CA TYR A 140 -5.00 -1.77 -4.21
C TYR A 140 -3.73 -2.21 -4.92
N PHE A 141 -3.15 -1.35 -5.76
CA PHE A 141 -1.85 -1.61 -6.34
C PHE A 141 -1.05 -0.32 -6.56
N MET A 142 0.22 -0.33 -6.17
CA MET A 142 1.17 0.72 -6.49
C MET A 142 2.17 0.19 -7.52
N ASN A 143 2.46 0.92 -8.59
CA ASN A 143 3.47 0.46 -9.53
C ASN A 143 4.88 0.51 -8.90
N SER A 144 5.84 -0.20 -9.49
CA SER A 144 7.20 -0.31 -8.96
C SER A 144 7.97 1.00 -8.93
N SER A 145 7.54 2.01 -9.68
CA SER A 145 8.08 3.38 -9.65
C SER A 145 7.47 4.26 -8.56
N GLY A 146 6.34 3.86 -7.96
CA GLY A 146 5.67 4.61 -6.90
C GLY A 146 4.93 5.87 -7.37
N ASN A 147 4.67 6.03 -8.67
CA ASN A 147 3.99 7.20 -9.24
C ASN A 147 2.62 6.88 -9.85
N ARG A 148 2.20 5.60 -9.81
CA ARG A 148 0.87 5.15 -10.21
C ARG A 148 0.26 4.35 -9.07
N LEU A 149 -0.88 4.81 -8.59
CA LEU A 149 -1.68 4.13 -7.58
C LEU A 149 -3.01 3.72 -8.20
N TYR A 150 -3.43 2.50 -7.93
CA TYR A 150 -4.70 1.94 -8.36
C TYR A 150 -5.48 1.52 -7.12
N THR A 151 -6.66 2.09 -6.92
CA THR A 151 -7.60 1.66 -5.89
C THR A 151 -8.95 1.44 -6.57
N CYS A 152 -9.04 0.34 -7.30
CA CYS A 152 -10.21 0.04 -8.12
C CYS A 152 -11.08 -1.03 -7.45
N ARG A 153 -12.37 -1.01 -7.78
CA ARG A 153 -13.39 -1.96 -7.29
C ARG A 153 -14.22 -2.46 -8.47
N ASN A 154 -14.99 -3.52 -8.30
CA ASN A 154 -15.93 -3.96 -9.35
C ASN A 154 -17.24 -3.14 -9.31
N GLY A 155 -17.82 -2.95 -8.13
CA GLY A 155 -19.08 -2.24 -7.91
C GLY A 155 -18.91 -0.76 -7.61
N GLU A 156 -19.90 0.07 -7.97
CA GLU A 156 -19.85 1.53 -7.74
C GLU A 156 -20.16 1.95 -6.30
N ASN A 157 -20.93 1.15 -5.58
CA ASN A 157 -21.48 1.49 -4.26
C ASN A 157 -20.87 0.64 -3.12
N THR A 158 -19.78 -0.08 -3.39
CA THR A 158 -19.14 -0.92 -2.39
C THR A 158 -18.15 -0.10 -1.56
N PRO A 159 -18.10 -0.27 -0.22
CA PRO A 159 -17.18 0.49 0.62
C PRO A 159 -15.72 0.40 0.14
N LEU A 160 -14.95 1.46 0.36
CA LEU A 160 -13.52 1.46 0.00
C LEU A 160 -12.73 0.59 0.98
N SER A 161 -12.69 -0.73 0.76
CA SER A 161 -12.02 -1.66 1.67
C SER A 161 -10.59 -1.25 1.99
N TYR A 162 -9.85 -0.69 1.02
CA TYR A 162 -8.46 -0.25 1.21
C TYR A 162 -8.29 0.86 2.28
N THR A 163 -9.30 1.71 2.51
CA THR A 163 -9.22 2.79 3.51
C THR A 163 -9.23 2.24 4.93
N ARG A 164 -9.96 1.14 5.16
CA ARG A 164 -10.07 0.47 6.46
C ARG A 164 -8.81 -0.30 6.86
N TYR A 165 -8.09 -0.83 5.88
CA TYR A 165 -6.88 -1.63 6.11
C TYR A 165 -5.59 -0.79 6.08
N MET A 166 -5.70 0.55 5.98
CA MET A 166 -4.54 1.44 5.76
C MET A 166 -3.62 0.89 4.67
N ALA A 167 -4.20 0.45 3.55
CA ALA A 167 -3.47 -0.22 2.48
C ALA A 167 -2.34 0.70 1.98
N GLY A 168 -1.11 0.18 1.96
CA GLY A 168 0.05 0.95 1.50
C GLY A 168 1.38 0.55 2.10
N ALA A 169 1.38 -0.33 3.10
CA ALA A 169 2.60 -1.04 3.48
C ALA A 169 3.08 -1.97 2.36
N TYR A 170 2.16 -2.55 1.60
CA TYR A 170 2.47 -3.43 0.48
C TYR A 170 2.06 -2.83 -0.85
N GLN A 171 2.76 -3.30 -1.88
CA GLN A 171 2.55 -2.89 -3.25
C GLN A 171 1.19 -3.37 -3.81
N LEU A 172 0.62 -4.44 -3.25
CA LEU A 172 -0.59 -5.09 -3.75
C LEU A 172 -1.46 -5.61 -2.60
N TYR A 173 -2.77 -5.32 -2.69
CA TYR A 173 -3.81 -5.99 -1.93
C TYR A 173 -4.97 -6.36 -2.85
N ILE A 174 -5.57 -7.53 -2.64
CA ILE A 174 -6.86 -7.90 -3.24
C ILE A 174 -7.86 -8.15 -2.13
N PHE A 175 -9.04 -7.56 -2.27
CA PHE A 175 -10.15 -7.63 -1.35
C PHE A 175 -11.30 -8.41 -1.99
N SER A 176 -12.00 -9.19 -1.17
CA SER A 176 -13.31 -9.76 -1.50
C SER A 176 -14.27 -9.41 -0.36
N GLY A 177 -15.02 -8.33 -0.58
CA GLY A 177 -15.76 -7.64 0.47
C GLY A 177 -14.82 -7.01 1.50
N GLU A 178 -15.05 -7.33 2.76
CA GLU A 178 -14.20 -6.87 3.86
C GLU A 178 -12.96 -7.76 4.04
N ARG A 179 -12.84 -8.89 3.33
CA ARG A 179 -11.70 -9.80 3.53
C ARG A 179 -10.56 -9.45 2.59
N ILE A 180 -9.34 -9.41 3.12
CA ILE A 180 -8.14 -9.43 2.28
C ILE A 180 -7.90 -10.87 1.84
N VAL A 181 -8.00 -11.15 0.54
CA VAL A 181 -7.79 -12.48 -0.06
C VAL A 181 -6.39 -12.62 -0.63
N VAL A 182 -5.77 -11.50 -1.02
CA VAL A 182 -4.33 -11.43 -1.25
C VAL A 182 -3.78 -10.30 -0.40
N PRO A 183 -3.17 -10.64 0.74
CA PRO A 183 -1.98 -9.98 1.24
C PRO A 183 -0.76 -10.87 0.94
N ALA A 184 0.36 -10.29 0.53
CA ALA A 184 1.64 -10.96 0.69
C ALA A 184 2.03 -10.91 2.18
N LEU A 185 1.45 -11.76 3.04
CA LEU A 185 2.03 -12.33 4.29
C LEU A 185 0.95 -12.78 5.32
N PRO A 186 1.32 -13.67 6.27
CA PRO A 186 0.48 -14.10 7.39
C PRO A 186 0.10 -12.96 8.35
N GLN A 187 -1.09 -13.08 8.95
CA GLN A 187 -1.78 -12.11 9.82
C GLN A 187 -0.94 -11.50 10.96
N GLU A 188 0.03 -12.22 11.52
CA GLU A 188 0.94 -11.70 12.55
C GLU A 188 1.85 -10.57 12.05
N THR A 189 2.15 -10.56 10.75
CA THR A 189 3.00 -9.53 10.14
C THR A 189 2.21 -8.25 9.90
N GLU A 190 0.90 -8.36 9.62
CA GLU A 190 -0.02 -7.23 9.47
C GLU A 190 -0.11 -6.37 10.74
N HIS A 191 -0.22 -7.01 11.91
CA HIS A 191 -0.22 -6.31 13.20
C HIS A 191 1.09 -5.56 13.49
N ARG A 192 2.24 -6.16 13.14
CA ARG A 192 3.55 -5.48 13.28
C ARG A 192 3.67 -4.28 12.35
N ILE A 193 3.13 -4.37 11.15
CA ILE A 193 3.18 -3.31 10.14
C ILE A 193 2.30 -2.15 10.51
N ALA A 194 1.06 -2.40 10.93
CA ALA A 194 0.21 -1.38 11.51
C ALA A 194 0.95 -0.64 12.62
N SER A 195 1.62 -1.39 13.52
CA SER A 195 2.41 -0.81 14.62
C SER A 195 3.60 0.03 14.14
N MET A 196 4.29 -0.35 13.06
CA MET A 196 5.41 0.45 12.51
C MET A 196 4.94 1.71 11.80
N VAL A 197 3.82 1.63 11.06
CA VAL A 197 3.16 2.80 10.48
C VAL A 197 2.77 3.75 11.60
N TRP A 198 2.08 3.26 12.65
CA TRP A 198 1.76 4.04 13.84
C TRP A 198 2.99 4.67 14.49
N PHE A 199 4.10 3.93 14.61
CA PHE A 199 5.35 4.46 15.17
C PHE A 199 5.94 5.58 14.31
N HIS A 200 6.01 5.42 12.97
CA HIS A 200 6.52 6.45 12.07
C HIS A 200 5.59 7.67 12.03
N THR A 201 4.27 7.46 11.98
CA THR A 201 3.25 8.51 12.07
C THR A 201 3.36 9.27 13.38
N GLY A 202 3.50 8.58 14.52
CA GLY A 202 3.71 9.20 15.83
C GLY A 202 5.00 10.01 15.92
N ARG A 203 6.10 9.51 15.32
CA ARG A 203 7.37 10.23 15.28
C ARG A 203 7.26 11.52 14.45
N ILE A 204 6.60 11.48 13.31
CA ILE A 204 6.41 12.64 12.43
C ILE A 204 5.46 13.68 13.05
N ALA A 205 4.43 13.23 13.78
CA ALA A 205 3.58 14.10 14.58
C ALA A 205 4.35 14.79 15.72
N SER A 206 5.23 14.06 16.41
CA SER A 206 6.07 14.60 17.50
C SER A 206 7.14 15.58 17.03
N GLN A 207 7.52 15.53 15.74
CA GLN A 207 8.51 16.42 15.10
C GLN A 207 7.84 17.61 14.38
N ASN A 208 6.57 17.89 14.66
CA ASN A 208 5.86 19.04 14.11
C ASN A 208 5.88 20.19 15.13
N PRO A 209 6.65 21.27 14.91
CA PRO A 209 6.75 22.37 15.88
C PRO A 209 5.46 23.17 16.05
N LYS A 210 4.44 22.93 15.20
CA LYS A 210 3.09 23.53 15.34
C LYS A 210 2.21 22.87 16.41
N ASN A 211 2.64 21.78 17.05
CA ASN A 211 1.91 21.15 18.15
C ASN A 211 2.55 21.40 19.54
N GLN A 212 3.42 22.41 19.67
CA GLN A 212 4.01 22.83 20.94
C GLN A 212 3.49 24.18 21.46
N THR A 213 2.34 24.64 20.97
CA THR A 213 1.63 25.76 21.58
C THR A 213 0.18 25.35 21.79
N ASP A 214 -0.05 24.75 22.95
CA ASP A 214 -1.05 25.17 23.94
C ASP A 214 -0.49 24.86 25.34
#